data_AF-A0A966AS78-F1
#
_entry.id   AF-A0A966AS78-F1
#
_cell.length_a   1.000
_cell.length_b   1.000
_cell.length_c   1.000
_cell.angle_alpha   90.00
_cell.angle_beta   90.00
_cell.angle_gamma   90.00
#
_symmetry.space_group_name_H-M   'P 1'
#
loop_
_entity.id
_entity.type
_entity.pdbx_description
1 polymer ?
#
loop_
_entity_poly.entity_id
_entity_poly.type
_entity_poly.pdbx_seq_one_letter_code
_entity_poly.pdbx_strand_id
1 'polypeptide(L)'
;MNETPQDVSSPESGDAPEAENAPTENQGPVQNWIDRYHADHKHPLNHVTHFIGIPAIVISLFVFFIDWRWGVGLFVGGWILQFIGHGIEGNKPSFMKDPRFLLVGPLFILQQGFQKLTGRSKRPDSHS
;
A
#
# COMPACT_ATOMS: atom_id res chain seq x y z
N MET A 1 -9.80 -11.97 -91.79
CA MET A 1 -8.76 -11.84 -90.75
C MET A 1 -9.40 -12.26 -89.43
N ASN A 2 -8.75 -13.20 -88.74
CA ASN A 2 -8.92 -13.65 -87.35
C ASN A 2 -10.28 -14.19 -86.84
N GLU A 3 -10.35 -15.53 -86.74
CA GLU A 3 -10.36 -16.35 -85.50
C GLU A 3 -11.26 -15.91 -84.31
N THR A 4 -12.30 -16.74 -84.04
CA THR A 4 -12.71 -17.48 -82.80
C THR A 4 -12.20 -17.02 -81.40
N PRO A 5 -12.71 -17.53 -80.23
CA PRO A 5 -14.00 -18.14 -79.80
C PRO A 5 -14.58 -17.58 -78.46
N GLN A 6 -15.78 -18.08 -78.14
CA GLN A 6 -16.47 -18.27 -76.85
C GLN A 6 -15.71 -18.06 -75.51
N ASP A 7 -16.44 -17.58 -74.50
CA ASP A 7 -16.40 -18.21 -73.17
C ASP A 7 -17.71 -18.00 -72.40
N VAL A 8 -18.26 -19.11 -71.93
CA VAL A 8 -19.40 -19.25 -71.02
C VAL A 8 -18.80 -19.80 -69.73
N SER A 9 -18.74 -19.02 -68.65
CA SER A 9 -18.64 -19.59 -67.31
C SER A 9 -18.96 -18.60 -66.18
N SER A 10 -19.83 -19.08 -65.29
CA SER A 10 -20.25 -18.74 -63.92
C SER A 10 -19.56 -17.63 -63.10
N PRO A 11 -20.29 -17.07 -62.10
CA PRO A 11 -19.70 -16.29 -61.02
C PRO A 11 -19.32 -17.19 -59.83
N GLU A 12 -18.05 -17.21 -59.41
CA GLU A 12 -17.63 -17.34 -57.99
C GLU A 12 -16.10 -17.45 -57.87
N SER A 13 -15.60 -17.05 -56.70
CA SER A 13 -14.21 -17.07 -56.20
C SER A 13 -13.31 -15.91 -56.65
N GLY A 14 -13.03 -15.04 -55.68
CA GLY A 14 -12.14 -13.89 -55.81
C GLY A 14 -12.03 -13.24 -54.44
N ASP A 15 -11.11 -13.75 -53.65
CA ASP A 15 -10.70 -13.31 -52.32
C ASP A 15 -10.70 -11.78 -52.18
N ALA A 16 -11.59 -11.27 -51.32
CA ALA A 16 -11.43 -9.92 -50.81
C ALA A 16 -10.24 -9.92 -49.84
N PRO A 17 -9.32 -8.94 -49.93
CA PRO A 17 -8.16 -8.90 -49.05
C PRO A 17 -8.65 -8.85 -47.60
N GLU A 18 -8.25 -9.86 -46.85
CA GLU A 18 -8.39 -9.94 -45.42
C GLU A 18 -7.77 -8.67 -44.84
N ALA A 19 -8.64 -7.77 -44.41
CA ALA A 19 -8.28 -6.60 -43.64
C ALA A 19 -7.87 -7.06 -42.23
N GLU A 20 -6.81 -7.87 -42.15
CA GLU A 20 -6.21 -8.44 -40.94
C GLU A 20 -5.39 -7.39 -40.16
N ASN A 21 -5.69 -6.11 -40.30
CA ASN A 21 -5.01 -5.05 -39.55
C ASN A 21 -5.92 -3.84 -39.27
N ALA A 22 -7.23 -4.09 -39.05
CA ALA A 22 -8.03 -3.10 -38.35
C ALA A 22 -7.64 -3.16 -36.86
N PRO A 23 -7.27 -2.04 -36.20
CA PRO A 23 -7.02 -2.04 -34.77
C PRO A 23 -8.25 -2.64 -34.09
N THR A 24 -8.04 -3.64 -33.23
CA THR A 24 -9.09 -4.28 -32.44
C THR A 24 -9.61 -3.30 -31.39
N GLU A 25 -10.34 -2.28 -31.85
CA GLU A 25 -11.07 -1.32 -31.04
C GLU A 25 -12.36 -1.98 -30.52
N ASN A 26 -12.19 -3.10 -29.82
CA ASN A 26 -13.21 -3.58 -28.89
C ASN A 26 -12.56 -3.85 -27.54
N GLN A 27 -11.82 -2.84 -27.06
CA GLN A 27 -11.57 -2.71 -25.63
C GLN A 27 -12.84 -2.12 -25.03
N GLY A 28 -13.82 -2.99 -24.82
CA GLY A 28 -15.12 -2.60 -24.27
C GLY A 28 -14.97 -1.83 -22.96
N PRO A 29 -16.04 -1.16 -22.49
CA PRO A 29 -16.02 -0.34 -21.26
C PRO A 29 -15.39 -1.04 -20.05
N VAL A 30 -15.48 -2.37 -20.00
CA VAL A 30 -14.87 -3.25 -19.01
C VAL A 30 -13.34 -3.30 -19.12
N GLN A 31 -12.76 -3.38 -20.32
CA GLN A 31 -11.31 -3.41 -20.50
C GLN A 31 -10.70 -2.05 -20.14
N ASN A 32 -11.32 -0.96 -20.59
CA ASN A 32 -10.94 0.40 -20.17
C ASN A 32 -11.11 0.63 -18.66
N TRP A 33 -12.06 -0.03 -18.01
CA TRP A 33 -12.21 -0.02 -16.55
C TRP A 33 -11.12 -0.84 -15.86
N ILE A 34 -10.77 -2.02 -16.39
CA ILE A 34 -9.66 -2.85 -15.91
C ILE A 34 -8.34 -2.08 -16.02
N ASP A 35 -8.06 -1.44 -17.15
CA ASP A 35 -6.80 -0.73 -17.39
C ASP A 35 -6.65 0.49 -16.45
N ARG A 36 -7.75 1.18 -16.14
CA ARG A 36 -7.79 2.25 -15.11
C ARG A 36 -7.68 1.71 -13.69
N TYR A 37 -8.28 0.55 -13.43
CA TYR A 37 -8.18 -0.14 -12.14
C TYR A 37 -6.76 -0.64 -11.89
N HIS A 38 -6.01 -1.08 -12.91
CA HIS A 38 -4.60 -1.42 -12.77
C HIS A 38 -3.68 -0.18 -12.66
N ALA A 39 -4.09 0.96 -13.22
CA ALA A 39 -3.35 2.22 -13.10
C ALA A 39 -3.45 2.88 -11.71
N ASP A 40 -4.56 2.67 -11.00
CA ASP A 40 -4.82 3.27 -9.68
C ASP A 40 -4.33 2.39 -8.50
N HIS A 41 -3.78 1.21 -8.76
CA HIS A 41 -3.48 0.25 -7.70
C HIS A 41 -2.11 0.42 -7.06
N LYS A 42 -2.17 1.14 -5.93
CA LYS A 42 -1.37 0.92 -4.71
C LYS A 42 0.11 1.24 -4.87
N HIS A 43 0.39 2.52 -4.75
CA HIS A 43 1.74 3.02 -4.75
C HIS A 43 2.59 2.28 -3.66
N PRO A 44 3.71 1.65 -4.05
CA PRO A 44 4.38 0.64 -3.23
C PRO A 44 5.03 1.23 -1.97
N LEU A 45 5.31 2.53 -1.97
CA LEU A 45 6.05 3.19 -0.90
C LEU A 45 5.26 3.28 0.42
N ASN A 46 3.96 3.56 0.38
CA ASN A 46 3.15 3.56 1.61
C ASN A 46 2.99 2.15 2.18
N HIS A 47 2.89 1.14 1.31
CA HIS A 47 2.78 -0.24 1.76
C HIS A 47 4.08 -0.72 2.43
N VAL A 48 5.24 -0.34 1.87
CA VAL A 48 6.56 -0.68 2.44
C VAL A 48 6.79 0.06 3.77
N THR A 49 6.49 1.35 3.83
CA THR A 49 6.67 2.14 5.06
C THR A 49 5.75 1.67 6.20
N HIS A 50 4.53 1.21 5.89
CA HIS A 50 3.68 0.52 6.87
C HIS A 50 4.21 -0.86 7.25
N PHE A 51 4.64 -1.65 6.27
CA PHE A 51 5.17 -3.00 6.52
C PHE A 51 6.43 -2.97 7.40
N ILE A 52 7.24 -1.92 7.33
CA ILE A 52 8.41 -1.71 8.21
C ILE A 52 8.00 -1.00 9.50
N GLY A 53 7.14 0.02 9.40
CA GLY A 53 6.74 0.86 10.53
C GLY A 53 5.94 0.12 11.59
N ILE A 54 5.01 -0.77 11.21
CA ILE A 54 4.19 -1.53 12.16
C ILE A 54 5.05 -2.49 12.98
N PRO A 55 5.90 -3.35 12.39
CA PRO A 55 6.84 -4.16 13.17
C PRO A 55 7.79 -3.33 14.02
N ALA A 56 8.29 -2.19 13.51
CA ALA A 56 9.15 -1.31 14.29
C ALA A 56 8.44 -0.77 15.55
N ILE A 57 7.18 -0.34 15.43
CA ILE A 57 6.37 0.07 16.57
C ILE A 57 6.15 -1.10 17.53
N VAL A 58 5.79 -2.29 17.04
CA VAL A 58 5.57 -3.47 17.90
C VAL A 58 6.85 -3.85 18.65
N ILE A 59 7.99 -3.91 17.97
CA ILE A 59 9.31 -4.18 18.56
C ILE A 59 9.66 -3.10 19.59
N SER A 60 9.36 -1.83 19.30
CA SER A 60 9.65 -0.72 20.21
C SER A 60 8.97 -0.88 21.57
N LEU A 61 7.78 -1.51 21.63
CA LEU A 61 7.09 -1.79 22.89
C LEU A 61 7.86 -2.77 23.76
N PHE A 62 8.51 -3.77 23.16
CA PHE A 62 9.38 -4.71 23.88
C PHE A 62 10.71 -4.05 24.28
N VAL A 63 11.35 -3.34 23.35
CA VAL A 63 12.61 -2.64 23.59
C VAL A 63 12.46 -1.59 24.68
N PHE A 64 11.31 -0.93 24.79
CA PHE A 64 11.05 0.08 25.81
C PHE A 64 11.26 -0.42 27.26
N PHE A 65 10.94 -1.69 27.54
CA PHE A 65 11.17 -2.28 28.86
C PHE A 65 12.62 -2.69 29.10
N ILE A 66 13.43 -2.80 28.04
CA ILE A 66 14.86 -3.09 28.11
C ILE A 66 15.64 -1.76 28.22
N ASP A 67 15.41 -0.85 27.27
CA ASP A 67 15.94 0.51 27.25
C ASP A 67 14.89 1.46 26.68
N TRP A 68 14.33 2.27 27.57
CA TRP A 68 13.28 3.24 27.25
C TRP A 68 13.71 4.29 26.22
N ARG A 69 15.02 4.62 26.13
CA ARG A 69 15.53 5.62 25.16
C ARG A 69 15.42 5.08 23.74
N TRP A 70 15.86 3.83 23.55
CA TRP A 70 15.74 3.13 22.27
C TRP A 70 14.30 2.79 21.93
N GLY A 71 13.50 2.39 22.92
CA GLY A 71 12.06 2.15 22.73
C GLY A 71 11.33 3.39 22.24
N VAL A 72 11.54 4.55 22.88
CA VAL A 72 10.93 5.81 22.43
C VAL A 72 11.45 6.21 21.04
N GLY A 73 12.76 6.06 20.78
CA GLY A 73 13.34 6.36 19.47
C GLY A 73 12.75 5.53 18.34
N LEU A 74 12.63 4.21 18.53
CA LEU A 74 12.03 3.29 17.55
C LEU A 74 10.52 3.54 17.37
N PHE A 75 9.82 3.86 18.46
CA PHE A 75 8.40 4.17 18.41
C PHE A 75 8.15 5.42 17.57
N VAL A 76 8.83 6.53 17.89
CA VAL A 76 8.69 7.81 17.17
C VAL A 76 9.18 7.66 15.73
N GLY A 77 10.32 6.99 15.51
CA GLY A 77 10.86 6.72 14.17
C GLY A 77 9.92 5.88 13.31
N GLY A 78 9.30 4.84 13.88
CA GLY A 78 8.32 3.99 13.21
C GLY A 78 7.05 4.74 12.81
N TRP A 79 6.61 5.72 13.62
CA TRP A 79 5.53 6.63 13.25
C TRP A 79 5.95 7.57 12.12
N ILE A 80 7.10 8.24 12.23
CA ILE A 80 7.62 9.16 11.20
C ILE A 80 7.72 8.46 9.84
N LEU A 81 8.25 7.23 9.82
CA LEU A 81 8.35 6.44 8.58
C LEU A 81 6.99 6.23 7.91
N GLN A 82 5.95 5.90 8.68
CA GLN A 82 4.59 5.74 8.18
C GLN A 82 3.97 7.05 7.70
N PHE A 83 4.26 8.16 8.38
CA PHE A 83 3.83 9.49 7.95
C PHE A 83 4.49 9.92 6.64
N ILE A 84 5.76 9.61 6.43
CA ILE A 84 6.46 9.90 5.17
C ILE A 84 5.82 9.12 4.02
N GLY A 85 5.52 7.83 4.22
CA GLY A 85 4.81 7.02 3.22
C GLY A 85 3.47 7.61 2.79
N HIS A 86 2.68 8.05 3.77
CA HIS A 86 1.41 8.73 3.52
C HIS A 86 1.55 10.12 2.89
N GLY A 87 2.55 10.90 3.31
CA GLY A 87 2.79 12.26 2.82
C GLY A 87 3.18 12.30 1.34
N ILE A 88 3.90 11.28 0.87
CA ILE A 88 4.26 11.13 -0.54
C ILE A 88 3.05 10.76 -1.41
N GLU A 89 2.08 10.01 -0.87
CA GLU A 89 0.87 9.57 -1.58
C GLU A 89 -0.30 10.56 -1.51
N GLY A 90 -0.23 11.59 -0.66
CA GLY A 90 -1.32 12.56 -0.48
C GLY A 90 -2.57 12.02 0.22
N ASN A 91 -2.55 10.74 0.65
CA ASN A 91 -3.63 10.12 1.40
C ASN A 91 -3.53 10.47 2.89
N LYS A 92 -4.66 10.88 3.49
CA LYS A 92 -4.70 11.25 4.90
C LYS A 92 -4.40 10.02 5.78
N PRO A 93 -3.38 10.07 6.66
CA PRO A 93 -3.07 8.98 7.57
C PRO A 93 -4.28 8.70 8.47
N SER A 94 -4.52 7.43 8.81
CA SER A 94 -5.65 7.03 9.67
C SER A 94 -5.65 7.71 11.05
N PHE A 95 -4.50 8.21 11.53
CA PHE A 95 -4.43 9.06 12.73
C PHE A 95 -5.31 10.33 12.62
N MET A 96 -5.42 10.96 11.45
CA MET A 96 -6.26 12.15 11.27
C MET A 96 -7.74 11.82 11.36
N LYS A 97 -8.10 10.55 11.21
CA LYS A 97 -9.47 10.06 11.37
C LYS A 97 -9.78 9.77 12.85
N ASP A 98 -8.76 9.46 13.65
CA ASP A 98 -8.95 9.19 15.08
C ASP A 98 -7.73 9.64 15.94
N PRO A 99 -7.84 10.80 16.61
CA PRO A 99 -6.79 11.32 17.50
C PRO A 99 -6.49 10.43 18.71
N ARG A 100 -7.33 9.44 19.02
CA ARG A 100 -7.14 8.54 20.17
C ARG A 100 -5.84 7.74 20.08
N PHE A 101 -5.37 7.44 18.87
CA PHE A 101 -4.10 6.77 18.65
C PHE A 101 -2.89 7.61 19.07
N LEU A 102 -2.98 8.95 19.06
CA LEU A 102 -1.95 9.83 19.59
C LEU A 102 -1.89 9.82 21.10
N LEU A 103 -3.01 9.60 21.80
CA LEU A 103 -3.10 9.73 23.26
C LEU A 103 -2.45 8.56 24.01
N VAL A 104 -2.34 7.39 23.37
CA VAL A 104 -1.70 6.21 23.98
C VAL A 104 -0.23 6.49 24.35
N GLY A 105 0.50 7.24 23.51
CA GLY A 105 1.91 7.58 23.75
C GLY A 105 2.13 8.53 24.95
N PRO A 106 1.47 9.70 25.01
CA PRO A 106 1.51 10.61 26.14
C PRO A 106 1.04 9.96 27.44
N LEU A 107 -0.03 9.15 27.42
CA LEU A 107 -0.51 8.48 28.62
C LEU A 107 0.56 7.54 29.20
N PHE A 108 1.28 6.85 28.32
CA PHE A 108 2.36 5.96 28.71
C PHE A 108 3.56 6.71 29.30
N ILE A 109 4.00 7.82 28.69
CA ILE A 109 5.09 8.65 29.23
C ILE A 109 4.70 9.28 30.56
N LEU A 110 3.47 9.79 30.69
CA LEU A 110 2.94 10.32 31.95
C LEU A 110 2.92 9.25 33.04
N GLN A 111 2.43 8.05 32.73
CA GLN A 111 2.41 6.92 33.66
C GLN A 111 3.83 6.52 34.08
N GLN A 112 4.79 6.50 33.16
CA GLN A 112 6.16 6.08 33.46
C GLN A 112 6.96 7.14 34.21
N GLY A 113 6.81 8.42 33.84
CA GLY A 113 7.37 9.55 34.59
C GLY A 113 6.82 9.59 36.01
N PHE A 114 5.52 9.36 36.17
CA PHE A 114 4.88 9.21 37.46
C PHE A 114 5.46 8.05 38.27
N GLN A 115 5.72 6.87 37.67
CA GLN A 115 6.36 5.75 38.38
C GLN A 115 7.78 6.06 38.85
N LYS A 116 8.59 6.75 38.05
CA LYS A 116 9.93 7.22 38.46
C LYS A 116 9.88 8.26 39.58
N LEU A 117 8.91 9.18 39.52
CA LEU A 117 8.71 10.22 40.55
C LEU A 117 8.13 9.68 41.86
N THR A 118 7.29 8.64 41.80
CA THR A 118 6.65 8.04 42.98
C THR A 118 7.44 6.92 43.63
N GLY A 119 8.56 6.48 43.04
CA GLY A 119 9.51 5.59 43.70
C GLY A 119 8.95 4.23 44.15
N ARG A 120 7.88 3.71 43.53
CA ARG A 120 7.36 2.37 43.85
C ARG A 120 8.23 1.28 43.22
N SER A 121 9.36 1.01 43.85
CA SER A 121 10.02 -0.30 43.73
C SER A 121 9.10 -1.33 44.38
N LYS A 122 8.71 -2.39 43.65
CA LYS A 122 8.15 -3.58 44.29
C LYS A 122 9.24 -4.11 45.22
N ARG A 123 9.03 -4.00 46.52
CA ARG A 123 9.85 -4.66 47.54
C ARG A 123 9.78 -6.17 47.25
N PRO A 124 10.90 -6.89 47.09
CA PRO A 124 10.84 -8.34 47.08
C PRO A 124 10.50 -8.80 48.50
N ASP A 125 9.30 -9.30 48.68
CA ASP A 125 8.84 -9.94 49.88
C ASP A 125 9.65 -11.23 50.10
N SER A 126 10.61 -11.14 51.01
CA SER A 126 11.34 -12.27 51.56
C SER A 126 10.43 -13.03 52.53
N HIS A 127 9.89 -14.16 52.07
CA HIS A 127 9.39 -15.24 52.93
C HIS A 127 10.23 -16.48 52.58
N SER A 128 11.26 -16.79 53.38
CA SER A 128 11.24 -17.72 54.55
C SER A 128 10.93 -19.15 54.14
#